data_AF-A4HXP7-F1
#
_entry.id   AF-A4HXP7-F1
#
_cell.length_a   1.000
_cell.length_b   1.000
_cell.length_c   1.000
_cell.angle_alpha   90.00
_cell.angle_beta   90.00
_cell.angle_gamma   90.00
#
_symmetry.space_group_name_H-M   'P 1'
#
loop_
_entity.id
_entity.type
_entity.pdbx_description
1 polymer ?
#
loop_
_entity_poly.entity_id
_entity_poly.type
_entity_poly.pdbx_seq_one_letter_code
_entity_poly.pdbx_strand_id
1 'polypeptide(L)'
;MAKVGEGDPRWIVSERTDGANVNSWHWEERDLSQHTHSKLKSIFAEHAIPVPEDMGKSVEYLKIEEVSDISGDVTVAQRKGKMMCYFELKMTLKWVGKMADTDQVVRGKMEVAEVDHDEFRNDYDIAVTCQDNDAASQQLQSVVQVAGRATVRQEIATFFDALFTEYQIGKQLKSGAALPPPPPPSSASASTSPGSNTAAVGKKSTAQSKSSSSSNESTSFSWKMRWGAPVAELYAALTDPSKASVYTRSPATMDVKAGGQFSFLGGVISGYYVDVQPLTLIKKQWRLGSWPVGVHSLVVLQLVKEEPGVTTLEFTQSGIPAGELQSVQEGWRANFFEAIKAVFGYSLEYM
;
A
#
# COMPACT_ATOMS: atom_id res chain seq x y z
N MET A 1 -31.84 26.34 -9.83
CA MET A 1 -30.55 27.02 -10.10
C MET A 1 -30.44 28.18 -9.15
N ALA A 2 -29.29 28.37 -8.50
CA ALA A 2 -29.04 29.59 -7.72
C ALA A 2 -29.17 30.81 -8.63
N LYS A 3 -29.70 31.93 -8.09
CA LYS A 3 -29.76 33.18 -8.86
C LYS A 3 -28.34 33.61 -9.24
N VAL A 4 -28.18 34.18 -10.43
CA VAL A 4 -26.93 34.80 -10.87
C VAL A 4 -26.52 35.84 -9.81
N GLY A 5 -25.42 35.60 -9.09
CA GLY A 5 -24.93 36.45 -7.99
C GLY A 5 -25.19 35.94 -6.56
N GLU A 6 -26.02 34.91 -6.36
CA GLU A 6 -26.27 34.26 -5.05
C GLU A 6 -25.73 32.83 -5.04
N GLY A 7 -24.42 32.66 -5.27
CA GLY A 7 -23.79 31.35 -5.14
C GLY A 7 -23.93 30.83 -3.71
N ASP A 8 -24.45 29.60 -3.54
CA ASP A 8 -24.43 28.92 -2.23
C ASP A 8 -22.96 28.86 -1.76
N PRO A 9 -22.63 29.38 -0.55
CA PRO A 9 -21.26 29.38 -0.03
C PRO A 9 -20.59 27.99 -0.02
N ARG A 10 -21.39 26.91 -0.05
CA ARG A 10 -20.88 25.53 -0.19
C ARG A 10 -20.29 25.22 -1.57
N TRP A 11 -20.54 26.06 -2.58
CA TRP A 11 -20.21 25.84 -3.99
C TRP A 11 -19.16 26.82 -4.54
N ILE A 12 -18.45 27.54 -3.67
CA ILE A 12 -17.36 28.43 -4.09
C ILE A 12 -16.14 27.57 -4.44
N VAL A 13 -15.95 27.28 -5.73
CA VAL A 13 -14.66 26.82 -6.28
C VAL A 13 -13.91 28.07 -6.72
N SER A 14 -13.23 28.73 -5.78
CA SER A 14 -12.20 29.72 -6.10
C SER A 14 -10.84 29.06 -5.97
N GLU A 15 -10.02 29.08 -7.02
CA GLU A 15 -8.59 28.79 -6.91
C GLU A 15 -7.97 29.90 -6.05
N ARG A 16 -7.75 29.62 -4.77
CA ARG A 16 -7.00 30.53 -3.91
C ARG A 16 -5.53 30.40 -4.24
N THR A 17 -4.84 31.55 -4.32
CA THR A 17 -3.40 31.63 -4.54
C THR A 17 -2.56 30.98 -3.44
N ASP A 18 -3.16 30.63 -2.29
CA ASP A 18 -2.49 29.95 -1.18
C ASP A 18 -2.58 28.41 -1.21
N GLY A 19 -3.30 27.82 -2.18
CA GLY A 19 -3.41 26.37 -2.34
C GLY A 19 -4.06 25.63 -1.17
N ALA A 20 -4.71 26.34 -0.24
CA ALA A 20 -5.29 25.75 0.96
C ALA A 20 -6.50 24.86 0.62
N ASN A 21 -6.54 23.64 1.16
CA ASN A 21 -7.62 22.67 0.95
C ASN A 21 -8.90 23.05 1.72
N VAL A 22 -9.60 24.07 1.22
CA VAL A 22 -10.83 24.58 1.85
C VAL A 22 -11.90 23.48 1.85
N ASN A 23 -12.53 23.25 3.00
CA ASN A 23 -13.51 22.19 3.25
C ASN A 23 -13.00 20.75 3.07
N SER A 24 -11.69 20.51 2.94
CA SER A 24 -11.14 19.17 2.72
C SER A 24 -11.72 18.49 1.47
N TRP A 25 -11.96 19.31 0.44
CA TRP A 25 -12.54 18.91 -0.83
C TRP A 25 -11.51 18.19 -1.72
N HIS A 26 -10.24 18.58 -1.60
CA HIS A 26 -9.11 17.88 -2.21
C HIS A 26 -8.67 16.74 -1.31
N TRP A 27 -8.33 15.62 -1.95
CA TRP A 27 -7.81 14.47 -1.24
C TRP A 27 -6.42 14.81 -0.73
N GLU A 28 -6.20 14.63 0.56
CA GLU A 28 -4.87 14.65 1.13
C GLU A 28 -4.55 13.26 1.65
N GLU A 29 -3.42 12.71 1.19
CA GLU A 29 -2.88 11.44 1.64
C GLU A 29 -1.51 11.70 2.25
N ARG A 30 -1.19 10.96 3.31
CA ARG A 30 0.11 10.98 3.97
C ARG A 30 0.56 9.57 4.23
N ASP A 31 1.72 9.27 3.67
CA ASP A 31 2.45 8.04 3.96
C ASP A 31 3.09 8.15 5.36
N LEU A 32 2.76 7.20 6.22
CA LEU A 32 3.32 7.00 7.56
C LEU A 32 4.14 5.71 7.66
N SER A 33 4.38 4.99 6.56
CA SER A 33 4.99 3.66 6.56
C SER A 33 6.35 3.67 7.28
N GLN A 34 7.27 4.56 6.90
CA GLN A 34 8.58 4.64 7.55
C GLN A 34 8.50 4.98 9.04
N HIS A 35 7.57 5.85 9.42
CA HIS A 35 7.36 6.23 10.80
C HIS A 35 6.82 5.05 11.62
N THR A 36 5.78 4.38 11.11
CA THR A 36 5.19 3.19 11.69
C THR A 36 6.22 2.07 11.81
N HIS A 37 7.00 1.79 10.77
CA HIS A 37 8.03 0.75 10.78
C HIS A 37 9.08 1.01 11.87
N SER A 38 9.55 2.25 11.97
CA SER A 38 10.51 2.64 13.01
C SER A 38 9.90 2.53 14.41
N LYS A 39 8.64 2.92 14.57
CA LYS A 39 7.96 2.89 15.85
C LYS A 39 7.66 1.47 16.32
N LEU A 40 7.18 0.59 15.44
CA LEU A 40 6.97 -0.83 15.74
C LEU A 40 8.28 -1.54 16.07
N LYS A 41 9.37 -1.27 15.34
CA LYS A 41 10.72 -1.73 15.70
C LYS A 41 11.10 -1.31 17.12
N SER A 42 10.81 -0.07 17.50
CA SER A 42 11.10 0.45 18.84
C SER A 42 10.19 -0.13 19.92
N ILE A 43 8.92 -0.44 19.62
CA ILE A 43 7.96 -1.01 20.59
C ILE A 43 8.36 -2.45 20.95
N PHE A 44 8.78 -3.22 19.93
CA PHE A 44 9.11 -4.63 20.08
C PHE A 44 10.57 -4.90 20.46
N ALA A 45 11.44 -3.90 20.41
CA ALA A 45 12.83 -4.06 20.83
C ALA A 45 12.90 -4.42 22.33
N GLU A 46 13.50 -5.57 22.63
CA GLU A 46 13.66 -6.08 24.00
C GLU A 46 12.33 -6.26 24.76
N HIS A 47 11.23 -6.47 24.04
CA HIS A 47 9.89 -6.52 24.60
C HIS A 47 9.61 -7.87 25.29
N ALA A 48 9.26 -7.85 26.58
CA ALA A 48 9.04 -9.07 27.36
C ALA A 48 7.79 -9.84 26.91
N ILE A 49 7.90 -11.17 26.83
CA ILE A 49 6.75 -12.05 26.59
C ILE A 49 6.28 -12.59 27.96
N PRO A 50 5.01 -12.44 28.34
CA PRO A 50 4.49 -12.97 29.59
C PRO A 50 4.67 -14.49 29.68
N VAL A 51 5.27 -14.95 30.78
CA VAL A 51 5.43 -16.38 31.07
C VAL A 51 4.28 -16.83 31.99
N PRO A 52 3.60 -17.95 31.67
CA PRO A 52 2.62 -18.57 32.55
C PRO A 52 3.16 -18.82 33.98
N GLU A 53 2.31 -18.64 35.00
CA GLU A 53 2.72 -18.73 36.41
C GLU A 53 3.33 -20.09 36.78
N ASP A 54 2.86 -21.17 36.16
CA ASP A 54 3.34 -22.53 36.33
C ASP A 54 4.76 -22.76 35.78
N MET A 55 5.20 -21.93 34.83
CA MET A 55 6.57 -21.93 34.29
C MET A 55 7.46 -20.80 34.84
N GLY A 56 6.92 -19.91 35.67
CA GLY A 56 7.63 -18.69 36.11
C GLY A 56 8.93 -18.93 36.90
N LYS A 57 9.12 -20.13 37.47
CA LYS A 57 10.40 -20.53 38.12
C LYS A 57 11.37 -21.20 37.16
N SER A 58 10.88 -21.77 36.06
CA SER A 58 11.65 -22.56 35.11
C SER A 58 12.15 -21.73 33.94
N VAL A 59 11.57 -20.55 33.67
CA VAL A 59 12.00 -19.62 32.61
C VAL A 59 12.72 -18.44 33.26
N GLU A 60 14.01 -18.26 32.93
CA GLU A 60 14.81 -17.13 33.40
C GLU A 60 14.37 -15.82 32.72
N TYR A 61 14.18 -15.87 31.40
CA TYR A 61 13.58 -14.78 30.63
C TYR A 61 13.01 -15.28 29.30
N LEU A 62 12.03 -14.55 28.76
CA LEU A 62 11.49 -14.73 27.42
C LEU A 62 11.09 -13.36 26.86
N LYS A 63 11.62 -13.02 25.69
CA LYS A 63 11.41 -11.69 25.09
C LYS A 63 11.50 -11.73 23.57
N ILE A 64 10.93 -10.70 22.95
CA ILE A 64 11.20 -10.32 21.57
C ILE A 64 12.51 -9.52 21.58
N GLU A 65 13.50 -9.98 20.83
CA GLU A 65 14.81 -9.33 20.71
C GLU A 65 14.68 -8.11 19.80
N GLU A 66 14.16 -8.33 18.58
CA GLU A 66 14.01 -7.29 17.57
C GLU A 66 12.96 -7.65 16.51
N VAL A 67 12.51 -6.62 15.76
CA VAL A 67 11.82 -6.80 14.48
C VAL A 67 12.86 -6.78 13.37
N SER A 68 13.20 -7.96 12.87
CA SER A 68 14.27 -8.15 11.88
C SER A 68 13.89 -7.64 10.49
N ASP A 69 12.61 -7.78 10.11
CA ASP A 69 12.07 -7.28 8.86
C ASP A 69 10.66 -6.74 9.08
N ILE A 70 10.35 -5.63 8.41
CA ILE A 70 9.01 -5.05 8.37
C ILE A 70 8.82 -4.38 7.02
N SER A 71 7.73 -4.74 6.37
CA SER A 71 7.32 -4.24 5.06
C SER A 71 5.81 -4.01 5.06
N GLY A 72 5.33 -3.35 4.02
CA GLY A 72 3.94 -2.89 3.99
C GLY A 72 3.83 -1.38 3.93
N ASP A 73 2.60 -0.89 3.83
CA ASP A 73 2.30 0.53 3.80
C ASP A 73 1.29 0.93 4.89
N VAL A 74 1.39 2.18 5.32
CA VAL A 74 0.48 2.82 6.26
C VAL A 74 0.18 4.20 5.74
N THR A 75 -1.05 4.42 5.28
CA THR A 75 -1.49 5.67 4.69
C THR A 75 -2.64 6.27 5.48
N VAL A 76 -2.50 7.53 5.89
CA VAL A 76 -3.60 8.31 6.43
C VAL A 76 -4.14 9.24 5.34
N ALA A 77 -5.43 9.17 5.10
CA ALA A 77 -6.11 9.94 4.06
C ALA A 77 -7.27 10.76 4.63
N GLN A 78 -7.43 11.98 4.15
CA GLN A 78 -8.64 12.77 4.36
C GLN A 78 -9.54 12.68 3.12
N ARG A 79 -10.72 12.06 3.27
CA ARG A 79 -11.66 11.85 2.16
C ARG A 79 -13.09 12.24 2.58
N LYS A 80 -13.68 13.19 1.84
CA LYS A 80 -15.03 13.73 2.12
C LYS A 80 -15.18 14.18 3.59
N GLY A 81 -14.16 14.89 4.09
CA GLY A 81 -14.10 15.36 5.48
C GLY A 81 -13.81 14.27 6.53
N LYS A 82 -13.81 12.98 6.18
CA LYS A 82 -13.51 11.88 7.10
C LYS A 82 -12.04 11.49 7.02
N MET A 83 -11.39 11.34 8.17
CA MET A 83 -10.05 10.73 8.23
C MET A 83 -10.16 9.22 8.13
N MET A 84 -9.31 8.63 7.30
CA MET A 84 -9.23 7.19 7.06
C MET A 84 -7.77 6.78 7.20
N CYS A 85 -7.53 5.57 7.69
CA CYS A 85 -6.20 4.96 7.73
C CYS A 85 -6.31 3.63 7.00
N TYR A 86 -5.42 3.41 6.05
CA TYR A 86 -5.29 2.17 5.31
C TYR A 86 -3.90 1.65 5.58
N PHE A 87 -3.81 0.37 5.90
CA PHE A 87 -2.51 -0.27 6.06
C PHE A 87 -2.60 -1.75 5.75
N GLU A 88 -1.45 -2.28 5.33
CA GLU A 88 -1.16 -3.69 5.15
C GLU A 88 0.30 -3.85 5.57
N LEU A 89 0.56 -4.66 6.60
CA LEU A 89 1.90 -4.88 7.12
C LEU A 89 2.26 -6.35 7.13
N LYS A 90 3.54 -6.63 6.87
CA LYS A 90 4.18 -7.93 7.02
C LYS A 90 5.45 -7.75 7.85
N MET A 91 5.65 -8.59 8.86
CA MET A 91 6.81 -8.45 9.74
C MET A 91 7.34 -9.78 10.28
N THR A 92 8.66 -9.82 10.51
CA THR A 92 9.36 -10.96 11.12
C THR A 92 10.06 -10.51 12.40
N LEU A 93 9.59 -11.04 13.54
CA LEU A 93 10.14 -10.78 14.86
C LEU A 93 11.04 -11.93 15.29
N LYS A 94 12.19 -11.62 15.90
CA LYS A 94 13.06 -12.62 16.53
C LYS A 94 12.77 -12.66 18.03
N TRP A 95 12.63 -13.84 18.58
CA TRP A 95 12.45 -14.03 20.02
C TRP A 95 13.62 -14.85 20.60
N VAL A 96 13.90 -14.60 21.87
CA VAL A 96 14.95 -15.28 22.64
C VAL A 96 14.43 -15.60 24.03
N GLY A 97 14.78 -16.78 24.53
CA GLY A 97 14.46 -17.20 25.87
C GLY A 97 15.52 -18.11 26.47
N LYS A 98 15.50 -18.22 27.80
CA LYS A 98 16.41 -19.09 28.54
C LYS A 98 15.64 -19.74 29.70
N MET A 99 15.84 -21.04 29.88
CA MET A 99 15.31 -21.76 31.05
C MET A 99 16.27 -21.58 32.24
N ALA A 100 15.74 -21.51 33.46
CA ALA A 100 16.53 -21.33 34.68
C ALA A 100 17.48 -22.51 34.98
N ASP A 101 17.07 -23.73 34.61
CA ASP A 101 17.80 -24.96 34.89
C ASP A 101 18.89 -25.29 33.86
N THR A 102 18.95 -24.54 32.75
CA THR A 102 19.88 -24.81 31.64
C THR A 102 20.58 -23.52 31.22
N ASP A 103 21.88 -23.59 30.92
CA ASP A 103 22.58 -22.42 30.39
C ASP A 103 22.32 -22.19 28.88
N GLN A 104 21.38 -22.94 28.29
CA GLN A 104 21.04 -22.89 26.88
C GLN A 104 20.12 -21.69 26.58
N VAL A 105 20.56 -20.85 25.65
CA VAL A 105 19.76 -19.75 25.08
C VAL A 105 19.04 -20.26 23.84
N VAL A 106 17.72 -20.25 23.88
CA VAL A 106 16.85 -20.68 22.77
C VAL A 106 16.43 -19.47 21.96
N ARG A 107 16.45 -19.60 20.64
CA ARG A 107 16.05 -18.54 19.70
C ARG A 107 15.04 -19.05 18.69
N GLY A 108 14.18 -18.16 18.21
CA GLY A 108 13.23 -18.47 17.15
C GLY A 108 12.68 -17.22 16.47
N LYS A 109 11.65 -17.42 15.64
CA LYS A 109 10.98 -16.33 14.92
C LYS A 109 9.47 -16.39 15.10
N MET A 110 8.84 -15.22 15.03
CA MET A 110 7.42 -15.03 14.82
C MET A 110 7.22 -14.29 13.49
N GLU A 111 6.53 -14.90 12.54
CA GLU A 111 6.28 -14.32 11.21
C GLU A 111 4.80 -13.94 11.10
N VAL A 112 4.53 -12.63 11.03
CA VAL A 112 3.21 -12.08 10.73
C VAL A 112 3.11 -11.96 9.22
N ALA A 113 2.34 -12.86 8.59
CA ALA A 113 2.25 -12.93 7.14
C ALA A 113 1.59 -11.69 6.53
N GLU A 114 0.50 -11.25 7.14
CA GLU A 114 -0.31 -10.11 6.73
C GLU A 114 -1.13 -9.61 7.93
N VAL A 115 -1.12 -8.30 8.15
CA VAL A 115 -2.04 -7.61 9.06
C VAL A 115 -2.53 -6.34 8.40
N ASP A 116 -3.84 -6.24 8.21
CA ASP A 116 -4.47 -5.13 7.49
C ASP A 116 -5.40 -4.29 8.38
N HIS A 117 -5.84 -3.17 7.85
CA HIS A 117 -6.74 -2.22 8.54
C HIS A 117 -8.11 -2.76 8.96
N ASP A 118 -8.59 -3.86 8.38
CA ASP A 118 -9.88 -4.48 8.70
C ASP A 118 -9.71 -5.61 9.73
N GLU A 119 -8.63 -6.39 9.64
CA GLU A 119 -8.39 -7.62 10.40
C GLU A 119 -7.41 -7.47 11.57
N PHE A 120 -6.74 -6.32 11.76
CA PHE A 120 -5.73 -6.18 12.83
C PHE A 120 -6.24 -6.33 14.27
N ARG A 121 -7.56 -6.29 14.49
CA ARG A 121 -8.19 -6.57 15.79
C ARG A 121 -8.63 -8.04 15.93
N ASN A 122 -8.58 -8.81 14.85
CA ASN A 122 -8.95 -10.21 14.80
C ASN A 122 -7.72 -11.11 14.94
N ASP A 123 -7.95 -12.43 14.93
CA ASP A 123 -6.92 -13.45 15.10
C ASP A 123 -6.23 -13.77 13.76
N TYR A 124 -5.39 -12.86 13.27
CA TYR A 124 -4.54 -13.09 12.10
C TYR A 124 -3.39 -14.04 12.41
N ASP A 125 -2.94 -14.80 11.41
CA ASP A 125 -1.94 -15.85 11.61
C ASP A 125 -0.54 -15.28 11.92
N ILE A 126 0.12 -15.92 12.88
CA ILE A 126 1.49 -15.63 13.28
C ILE A 126 2.24 -16.95 13.37
N ALA A 127 3.10 -17.27 12.41
CA ALA A 127 3.85 -18.51 12.41
C ALA A 127 5.00 -18.43 13.43
N VAL A 128 5.07 -19.39 14.36
CA VAL A 128 6.10 -19.43 15.40
C VAL A 128 7.06 -20.59 15.14
N THR A 129 8.33 -20.28 14.95
CA THR A 129 9.41 -21.25 14.73
C THR A 129 10.45 -21.16 15.83
N CYS A 130 11.15 -22.27 16.07
CA CYS A 130 12.29 -22.38 16.98
C CYS A 130 13.49 -22.93 16.20
N GLN A 131 14.70 -22.46 16.50
CA GLN A 131 15.93 -22.93 15.85
C GLN A 131 16.31 -24.35 16.28
N ASP A 132 16.05 -24.68 17.54
CA ASP A 132 16.37 -25.95 18.17
C ASP A 132 15.08 -26.76 18.46
N ASN A 133 15.23 -28.07 18.66
CA ASN A 133 14.09 -29.00 18.86
C ASN A 133 14.26 -29.89 20.11
N ASP A 134 15.08 -29.47 21.08
CA ASP A 134 15.17 -30.13 22.38
C ASP A 134 13.94 -29.82 23.26
N ALA A 135 13.86 -30.47 24.43
CA ALA A 135 12.72 -30.33 25.34
C ALA A 135 12.52 -28.90 25.87
N ALA A 136 13.61 -28.17 26.17
CA ALA A 136 13.54 -26.79 26.64
C ALA A 136 13.05 -25.86 25.52
N SER A 137 13.54 -26.09 24.31
CA SER A 137 13.15 -25.37 23.10
C SER A 137 11.66 -25.54 22.76
N GLN A 138 11.13 -26.76 22.89
CA GLN A 138 9.71 -27.04 22.69
C GLN A 138 8.83 -26.37 23.76
N GLN A 139 9.28 -26.37 25.02
CA GLN A 139 8.57 -25.68 26.10
C GLN A 139 8.50 -24.18 25.85
N LEU A 140 9.63 -23.52 25.56
CA LEU A 140 9.65 -22.08 25.27
C LEU A 140 8.85 -21.75 24.01
N GLN A 141 8.95 -22.57 22.95
CA GLN A 141 8.15 -22.39 21.74
C GLN A 141 6.64 -22.45 22.04
N SER A 142 6.20 -23.36 22.91
CA SER A 142 4.78 -23.45 23.31
C SER A 142 4.29 -22.18 24.01
N VAL A 143 5.14 -21.56 24.84
CA VAL A 143 4.84 -20.29 25.51
C VAL A 143 4.74 -19.16 24.49
N VAL A 144 5.67 -19.08 23.54
CA VAL A 144 5.67 -18.07 22.47
C VAL A 144 4.45 -18.23 21.55
N GLN A 145 4.03 -19.46 21.24
CA GLN A 145 2.83 -19.74 20.42
C GLN A 145 1.55 -19.18 21.03
N VAL A 146 1.47 -19.08 22.36
CA VAL A 146 0.28 -18.58 23.06
C VAL A 146 0.50 -17.13 23.46
N ALA A 147 1.42 -16.89 24.39
CA ALA A 147 1.68 -15.57 24.97
C ALA A 147 2.35 -14.63 23.97
N GLY A 148 3.34 -15.11 23.20
CA GLY A 148 4.04 -14.29 22.22
C GLY A 148 3.10 -13.76 21.12
N ARG A 149 2.22 -14.62 20.59
CA ARG A 149 1.18 -14.19 19.64
C ARG A 149 0.23 -13.15 20.23
N ALA A 150 -0.24 -13.39 21.45
CA ALA A 150 -1.13 -12.45 22.13
C ALA A 150 -0.45 -11.08 22.35
N THR A 151 0.81 -11.06 22.77
CA THR A 151 1.61 -9.84 22.94
C THR A 151 1.76 -9.09 21.63
N VAL A 152 2.15 -9.75 20.53
CA VAL A 152 2.31 -9.09 19.22
C VAL A 152 1.01 -8.44 18.77
N ARG A 153 -0.12 -9.14 18.90
CA ARG A 153 -1.44 -8.59 18.52
C ARG A 153 -1.83 -7.40 19.37
N GLN A 154 -1.64 -7.51 20.69
CA GLN A 154 -1.97 -6.43 21.61
C GLN A 154 -1.15 -5.16 21.34
N GLU A 155 0.15 -5.29 21.10
CA GLU A 155 1.03 -4.14 20.81
C GLU A 155 0.69 -3.49 19.47
N ILE A 156 0.40 -4.28 18.43
CA ILE A 156 -0.05 -3.74 17.13
C ILE A 156 -1.39 -3.01 17.28
N ALA A 157 -2.36 -3.61 17.98
CA ALA A 157 -3.66 -2.98 18.22
C ALA A 157 -3.51 -1.67 19.02
N THR A 158 -2.70 -1.68 20.09
CA THR A 158 -2.44 -0.51 20.93
C THR A 158 -1.77 0.61 20.13
N PHE A 159 -0.79 0.27 19.28
CA PHE A 159 -0.13 1.23 18.39
C PHE A 159 -1.14 1.89 17.44
N PHE A 160 -1.97 1.11 16.77
CA PHE A 160 -2.96 1.66 15.82
C PHE A 160 -4.09 2.40 16.53
N ASP A 161 -4.51 2.02 17.73
CA ASP A 161 -5.47 2.79 18.53
C ASP A 161 -4.90 4.18 18.91
N ALA A 162 -3.61 4.25 19.25
CA ALA A 162 -2.92 5.51 19.49
C ALA A 162 -2.82 6.36 18.22
N LEU A 163 -2.42 5.77 17.10
CA LEU A 163 -2.35 6.43 15.79
C LEU A 163 -3.74 6.93 15.36
N PHE A 164 -4.79 6.13 15.57
CA PHE A 164 -6.16 6.50 15.23
C PHE A 164 -6.64 7.69 16.06
N THR A 165 -6.21 7.77 17.32
CA THR A 165 -6.49 8.91 18.20
C THR A 165 -5.75 10.16 17.74
N GLU A 166 -4.44 10.04 17.44
CA GLU A 166 -3.57 11.13 16.99
C GLU A 166 -4.06 11.75 15.67
N TYR A 167 -4.37 10.90 14.68
CA TYR A 167 -4.80 11.32 13.35
C TYR A 167 -6.33 11.46 13.22
N GLN A 168 -7.07 11.30 14.33
CA GLN A 168 -8.54 11.43 14.36
C GLN A 168 -9.26 10.50 13.37
N ILE A 169 -8.70 9.31 13.14
CA ILE A 169 -9.22 8.33 12.19
C ILE A 169 -10.67 7.97 12.54
N GLY A 170 -11.51 7.89 11.52
CA GLY A 170 -12.94 7.64 11.65
C GLY A 170 -13.78 8.89 11.96
N LYS A 171 -13.18 10.00 12.40
CA LYS A 171 -13.90 11.25 12.70
C LYS A 171 -14.09 12.09 11.43
N GLN A 172 -15.20 12.85 11.42
CA GLN A 172 -15.43 13.94 10.48
C GLN A 172 -14.76 15.21 11.01
N LEU A 173 -13.83 15.76 10.25
CA LEU A 173 -13.21 17.04 10.59
C LEU A 173 -14.17 18.19 10.26
N LYS A 174 -14.19 19.19 11.13
CA LYS A 174 -14.83 20.48 10.81
C LYS A 174 -14.06 21.11 9.65
N SER A 175 -14.79 21.77 8.75
CA SER A 175 -14.20 22.50 7.63
C SER A 175 -13.00 23.35 8.08
N GLY A 176 -11.84 23.13 7.43
CA GLY A 176 -10.61 23.88 7.68
C GLY A 176 -9.58 23.19 8.60
N ALA A 177 -9.86 22.00 9.14
CA ALA A 177 -8.84 21.21 9.82
C ALA A 177 -8.00 20.42 8.80
N ALA A 178 -6.69 20.68 8.78
CA ALA A 178 -5.71 19.99 7.96
C ALA A 178 -5.16 18.76 8.71
N LEU A 179 -4.56 17.82 7.98
CA LEU A 179 -3.85 16.69 8.58
C LEU A 179 -2.77 17.20 9.58
N PRO A 180 -2.59 16.53 10.75
CA PRO A 180 -1.51 16.86 11.70
C PRO A 180 -0.17 16.91 10.96
N PRO A 181 0.78 17.82 11.25
CA PRO A 181 2.04 17.95 10.50
C PRO A 181 2.78 16.59 10.37
N PRO A 182 3.54 16.37 9.28
CA PRO A 182 4.21 15.09 9.08
C PRO A 182 5.17 14.83 10.25
N PRO A 183 5.35 13.55 10.65
CA PRO A 183 6.34 13.23 11.67
C PRO A 183 7.71 13.75 11.22
N PRO A 184 8.55 14.22 12.16
CA PRO A 184 9.90 14.67 11.81
C PRO A 184 10.65 13.54 11.10
N PRO A 185 11.47 13.84 10.07
CA PRO A 185 12.24 12.81 9.37
C PRO A 185 13.10 12.05 10.40
N SER A 186 12.91 10.74 10.47
CA SER A 186 13.73 9.88 11.33
C SER A 186 15.16 9.99 10.85
N SER A 187 16.04 10.57 11.67
CA SER A 187 17.45 10.77 11.32
C SER A 187 18.10 9.41 11.08
N ALA A 188 18.27 9.04 9.80
CA ALA A 188 19.17 7.97 9.41
C ALA A 188 20.56 8.33 9.96
N SER A 189 21.01 7.54 10.93
CA SER A 189 22.29 7.73 11.60
C SER A 189 23.41 7.55 10.57
N ALA A 190 24.03 8.67 10.19
CA ALA A 190 25.28 8.69 9.45
C ALA A 190 26.39 8.23 10.40
N SER A 191 26.84 6.98 10.27
CA SER A 191 28.05 6.49 10.92
C SER A 191 29.28 6.86 10.08
N THR A 192 29.84 8.01 10.41
CA THR A 192 31.22 8.39 10.10
C THR A 192 32.19 7.45 10.81
N SER A 193 33.10 6.82 10.06
CA SER A 193 34.31 6.18 10.60
C SER A 193 35.54 6.85 10.00
N PRO A 194 36.49 7.37 10.81
CA PRO A 194 37.66 8.09 10.32
C PRO A 194 38.87 7.17 10.07
N GLY A 195 39.60 7.46 8.98
CA GLY A 195 41.06 7.47 8.88
C GLY A 195 41.88 6.20 9.14
N SER A 196 42.58 5.70 8.11
CA SER A 196 44.05 5.84 8.01
C SER A 196 44.64 5.02 6.85
N ASN A 197 45.49 5.70 6.08
CA ASN A 197 46.37 5.32 4.98
C ASN A 197 46.99 3.90 5.01
N THR A 198 47.12 3.27 3.83
CA THR A 198 48.43 3.15 3.14
C THR A 198 48.35 2.54 1.72
N ALA A 199 48.87 3.33 0.79
CA ALA A 199 49.59 3.04 -0.45
C ALA A 199 49.53 1.65 -1.15
N ALA A 200 48.99 1.71 -2.37
CA ALA A 200 49.69 1.47 -3.65
C ALA A 200 49.79 0.05 -4.26
N VAL A 201 49.56 0.08 -5.59
CA VAL A 201 49.83 -0.91 -6.64
C VAL A 201 48.80 -2.05 -6.72
N GLY A 202 48.02 -2.26 -7.77
CA GLY A 202 48.08 -1.81 -9.15
C GLY A 202 47.84 -3.01 -10.06
N LYS A 203 46.61 -3.20 -10.57
CA LYS A 203 46.38 -3.93 -11.83
C LYS A 203 45.00 -3.61 -12.42
N LYS A 204 45.04 -3.04 -13.63
CA LYS A 204 43.91 -2.74 -14.50
C LYS A 204 43.32 -4.03 -15.08
N SER A 205 42.00 -4.15 -15.06
CA SER A 205 41.22 -4.84 -16.10
C SER A 205 39.81 -4.25 -16.14
N THR A 206 39.65 -3.31 -17.06
CA THR A 206 38.50 -3.06 -17.94
C THR A 206 37.10 -3.42 -17.42
N ALA A 207 36.37 -2.43 -16.90
CA ALA A 207 34.91 -2.41 -16.89
C ALA A 207 34.44 -0.99 -17.21
N GLN A 208 33.55 -0.89 -18.22
CA GLN A 208 32.99 0.35 -18.72
C GLN A 208 32.23 1.10 -17.61
N SER A 209 32.68 2.31 -17.34
CA SER A 209 31.90 3.37 -16.70
C SER A 209 30.81 3.86 -17.67
N LYS A 210 29.54 3.72 -17.30
CA LYS A 210 28.50 4.66 -17.72
C LYS A 210 28.06 5.46 -16.51
N SER A 211 28.56 6.68 -16.51
CA SER A 211 28.12 7.85 -15.75
C SER A 211 26.63 8.13 -15.92
N SER A 212 25.97 8.40 -14.79
CA SER A 212 24.99 9.47 -14.60
C SER A 212 24.33 10.08 -15.84
N SER A 213 23.03 9.83 -16.00
CA SER A 213 22.10 10.82 -16.54
C SER A 213 20.82 10.76 -15.72
N SER A 214 20.57 11.82 -14.94
CA SER A 214 19.24 12.18 -14.46
C SER A 214 18.36 12.45 -15.68
N SER A 215 17.73 11.42 -16.23
CA SER A 215 16.70 11.54 -17.25
C SER A 215 15.38 11.82 -16.55
N ASN A 216 14.76 12.96 -16.86
CA ASN A 216 13.35 13.23 -16.57
C ASN A 216 12.51 12.18 -17.32
N GLU A 217 12.35 11.01 -16.73
CA GLU A 217 11.52 9.95 -17.28
C GLU A 217 10.05 10.30 -17.03
N SER A 218 9.23 10.27 -18.08
CA SER A 218 7.80 10.55 -17.94
C SER A 218 7.17 9.46 -17.07
N THR A 219 6.51 9.84 -15.99
CA THR A 219 5.77 8.94 -15.09
C THR A 219 4.27 8.90 -15.42
N SER A 220 3.90 9.42 -16.59
CA SER A 220 2.51 9.50 -17.05
C SER A 220 2.37 9.34 -18.57
N PHE A 221 1.17 8.94 -18.99
CA PHE A 221 0.76 8.95 -20.39
C PHE A 221 -0.76 9.06 -20.52
N SER A 222 -1.22 9.44 -21.71
CA SER A 222 -2.65 9.51 -22.05
C SER A 222 -2.90 8.97 -23.46
N TRP A 223 -4.11 8.44 -23.66
CA TRP A 223 -4.62 8.04 -24.97
C TRP A 223 -6.05 8.54 -25.12
N LYS A 224 -6.36 8.97 -26.33
CA LYS A 224 -7.74 9.20 -26.75
C LYS A 224 -8.11 8.08 -27.71
N MET A 225 -9.12 7.30 -27.39
CA MET A 225 -9.49 6.12 -28.16
C MET A 225 -10.95 6.20 -28.61
N ARG A 226 -11.20 6.03 -29.89
CA ARG A 226 -12.55 5.98 -30.45
C ARG A 226 -12.99 4.53 -30.60
N TRP A 227 -14.09 4.18 -29.93
CA TRP A 227 -14.66 2.83 -29.89
C TRP A 227 -15.96 2.77 -30.67
N GLY A 228 -16.09 1.80 -31.57
CA GLY A 228 -17.37 1.44 -32.20
C GLY A 228 -18.23 0.59 -31.28
N ALA A 229 -18.58 1.13 -30.12
CA ALA A 229 -19.52 0.52 -29.18
C ALA A 229 -20.37 1.60 -28.48
N PRO A 230 -21.64 1.32 -28.15
CA PRO A 230 -22.43 2.17 -27.25
C PRO A 230 -21.74 2.34 -25.89
N VAL A 231 -21.86 3.52 -25.27
CA VAL A 231 -21.23 3.82 -23.97
C VAL A 231 -21.58 2.79 -22.90
N ALA A 232 -22.82 2.32 -22.87
CA ALA A 232 -23.28 1.30 -21.91
C ALA A 232 -22.54 -0.03 -22.06
N GLU A 233 -22.23 -0.42 -23.29
CA GLU A 233 -21.52 -1.67 -23.57
C GLU A 233 -20.03 -1.55 -23.21
N LEU A 234 -19.38 -0.45 -23.63
CA LEU A 234 -17.98 -0.20 -23.29
C LEU A 234 -17.80 -0.05 -21.78
N TYR A 235 -18.69 0.68 -21.11
CA TYR A 235 -18.69 0.80 -19.65
C TYR A 235 -18.80 -0.58 -19.00
N ALA A 236 -19.77 -1.40 -19.43
CA ALA A 236 -19.91 -2.77 -18.93
C ALA A 236 -18.64 -3.61 -19.16
N ALA A 237 -17.97 -3.49 -20.32
CA ALA A 237 -16.70 -4.18 -20.53
C ALA A 237 -15.60 -3.72 -19.54
N LEU A 238 -15.62 -2.47 -19.09
CA LEU A 238 -14.64 -1.93 -18.15
C LEU A 238 -15.01 -2.14 -16.67
N THR A 239 -16.24 -2.57 -16.36
CA THR A 239 -16.77 -2.66 -14.99
C THR A 239 -17.38 -4.01 -14.61
N ASP A 240 -17.67 -4.90 -15.55
CA ASP A 240 -18.25 -6.21 -15.25
C ASP A 240 -17.14 -7.26 -15.04
N PRO A 241 -17.05 -7.92 -13.86
CA PRO A 241 -16.00 -8.89 -13.57
C PRO A 241 -16.06 -10.12 -14.47
N SER A 242 -17.24 -10.52 -14.95
CA SER A 242 -17.39 -11.64 -15.88
C SER A 242 -16.81 -11.27 -17.24
N LYS A 243 -17.14 -10.08 -17.77
CA LYS A 243 -16.54 -9.56 -19.01
C LYS A 243 -15.03 -9.39 -18.90
N ALA A 244 -14.57 -8.82 -17.79
CA ALA A 244 -13.15 -8.70 -17.46
C ALA A 244 -12.41 -10.02 -17.49
N SER A 245 -13.00 -11.04 -16.88
CA SER A 245 -12.39 -12.37 -16.84
C SER A 245 -12.22 -12.97 -18.24
N VAL A 246 -13.15 -12.69 -19.16
CA VAL A 246 -13.08 -13.17 -20.55
C VAL A 246 -11.94 -12.50 -21.32
N TYR A 247 -11.84 -11.16 -21.34
CA TYR A 247 -10.82 -10.51 -22.17
C TYR A 247 -9.42 -10.59 -21.56
N THR A 248 -9.29 -10.61 -20.23
CA THR A 248 -7.99 -10.80 -19.57
C THR A 248 -7.54 -12.26 -19.54
N ARG A 249 -8.44 -13.20 -19.86
CA ARG A 249 -8.19 -14.66 -19.82
C ARG A 249 -7.74 -15.16 -18.44
N SER A 250 -8.15 -14.45 -17.39
CA SER A 250 -7.85 -14.74 -15.98
C SER A 250 -9.04 -14.31 -15.14
N PRO A 251 -9.36 -14.99 -14.02
CA PRO A 251 -10.35 -14.48 -13.07
C PRO A 251 -10.05 -13.02 -12.68
N ALA A 252 -11.08 -12.18 -12.70
CA ALA A 252 -11.02 -10.80 -12.25
C ALA A 252 -12.01 -10.58 -11.09
N THR A 253 -11.57 -9.89 -10.05
CA THR A 253 -12.42 -9.42 -8.96
C THR A 253 -12.60 -7.92 -9.09
N MET A 254 -13.83 -7.43 -9.01
CA MET A 254 -14.13 -6.00 -9.23
C MET A 254 -15.33 -5.58 -8.37
N ASP A 255 -15.06 -4.82 -7.30
CA ASP A 255 -16.09 -4.16 -6.50
C ASP A 255 -16.27 -2.73 -7.00
N VAL A 256 -17.12 -2.55 -8.02
CA VAL A 256 -17.24 -1.29 -8.77
C VAL A 256 -18.06 -0.25 -8.01
N LYS A 257 -17.45 0.32 -6.98
CA LYS A 257 -17.94 1.45 -6.20
C LYS A 257 -16.77 2.24 -5.67
N ALA A 258 -16.97 3.51 -5.32
CA ALA A 258 -15.91 4.33 -4.72
C ALA A 258 -15.39 3.66 -3.42
N GLY A 259 -14.09 3.34 -3.38
CA GLY A 259 -13.42 2.58 -2.30
C GLY A 259 -13.37 1.07 -2.50
N GLY A 260 -14.11 0.50 -3.45
CA GLY A 260 -14.07 -0.92 -3.74
C GLY A 260 -12.75 -1.34 -4.40
N GLN A 261 -12.36 -2.60 -4.19
CA GLN A 261 -11.11 -3.17 -4.69
C GLN A 261 -11.29 -3.83 -6.05
N PHE A 262 -10.19 -3.98 -6.78
CA PHE A 262 -10.13 -4.84 -7.95
C PHE A 262 -8.81 -5.60 -8.05
N SER A 263 -8.86 -6.75 -8.70
CA SER A 263 -7.70 -7.54 -9.07
C SER A 263 -7.88 -8.12 -10.47
N PHE A 264 -6.82 -8.06 -11.28
CA PHE A 264 -6.77 -8.63 -12.63
C PHE A 264 -5.52 -9.50 -12.79
N LEU A 265 -5.55 -10.39 -13.78
CA LEU A 265 -4.40 -11.22 -14.17
C LEU A 265 -3.79 -12.00 -12.99
N GLY A 266 -4.64 -12.57 -12.12
CA GLY A 266 -4.18 -13.37 -10.98
C GLY A 266 -3.44 -12.57 -9.90
N GLY A 267 -3.75 -11.28 -9.74
CA GLY A 267 -3.10 -10.41 -8.76
C GLY A 267 -1.86 -9.69 -9.26
N VAL A 268 -1.46 -9.91 -10.52
CA VAL A 268 -0.39 -9.11 -11.16
C VAL A 268 -0.78 -7.63 -11.21
N ILE A 269 -2.07 -7.33 -11.33
CA ILE A 269 -2.62 -5.98 -11.28
C ILE A 269 -3.65 -5.92 -10.15
N SER A 270 -3.53 -4.92 -9.29
CA SER A 270 -4.50 -4.65 -8.24
C SER A 270 -4.69 -3.16 -7.99
N GLY A 271 -5.71 -2.82 -7.20
CA GLY A 271 -5.92 -1.45 -6.76
C GLY A 271 -7.36 -1.19 -6.29
N TYR A 272 -7.72 0.09 -6.27
CA TYR A 272 -8.96 0.58 -5.67
C TYR A 272 -9.65 1.59 -6.57
N TYR A 273 -10.98 1.58 -6.58
CA TYR A 273 -11.77 2.60 -7.26
C TYR A 273 -11.78 3.90 -6.44
N VAL A 274 -11.30 4.98 -7.05
CA VAL A 274 -11.22 6.32 -6.44
C VAL A 274 -12.59 7.02 -6.54
N ASP A 275 -13.13 7.04 -7.75
CA ASP A 275 -14.45 7.60 -8.08
C ASP A 275 -15.04 6.81 -9.25
N VAL A 276 -16.34 6.59 -9.22
CA VAL A 276 -17.06 5.87 -10.27
C VAL A 276 -18.37 6.57 -10.51
N GLN A 277 -18.53 7.08 -11.73
CA GLN A 277 -19.76 7.68 -12.21
C GLN A 277 -20.26 6.84 -13.39
N PRO A 278 -21.41 6.16 -13.24
CA PRO A 278 -21.92 5.27 -14.26
C PRO A 278 -21.99 5.93 -15.64
N LEU A 279 -21.46 5.25 -16.64
CA LEU A 279 -21.44 5.67 -18.06
C LEU A 279 -20.63 6.94 -18.36
N THR A 280 -19.88 7.50 -17.41
CA THR A 280 -19.13 8.74 -17.63
C THR A 280 -17.68 8.63 -17.18
N LEU A 281 -17.40 8.22 -15.94
CA LEU A 281 -16.06 8.34 -15.37
C LEU A 281 -15.71 7.14 -14.49
N ILE A 282 -14.50 6.62 -14.66
CA ILE A 282 -13.92 5.63 -13.75
C ILE A 282 -12.51 6.12 -13.38
N LYS A 283 -12.29 6.40 -12.10
CA LYS A 283 -10.97 6.72 -11.54
C LYS A 283 -10.50 5.58 -10.65
N LYS A 284 -9.24 5.19 -10.76
CA LYS A 284 -8.65 4.06 -10.03
C LYS A 284 -7.25 4.41 -9.52
N GLN A 285 -6.91 3.98 -8.31
CA GLN A 285 -5.52 3.71 -7.95
C GLN A 285 -5.19 2.34 -8.52
N TRP A 286 -4.07 2.22 -9.21
CA TRP A 286 -3.68 1.05 -9.99
C TRP A 286 -2.20 0.76 -9.77
N ARG A 287 -1.84 -0.50 -9.58
CA ARG A 287 -0.44 -0.92 -9.48
C ARG A 287 -0.19 -2.29 -10.09
N LEU A 288 1.08 -2.54 -10.42
CA LEU A 288 1.59 -3.88 -10.61
C LEU A 288 2.02 -4.49 -9.27
N GLY A 289 1.87 -5.80 -9.12
CA GLY A 289 2.38 -6.55 -7.98
C GLY A 289 3.92 -6.53 -7.89
N SER A 290 4.61 -6.27 -9.00
CA SER A 290 6.07 -6.08 -9.04
C SER A 290 6.55 -4.73 -8.52
N TRP A 291 5.65 -3.73 -8.43
CA TRP A 291 6.01 -2.42 -7.90
C TRP A 291 6.24 -2.49 -6.39
N PRO A 292 7.09 -1.60 -5.84
CA PRO A 292 7.21 -1.47 -4.39
C PRO A 292 5.84 -1.31 -3.74
N VAL A 293 5.66 -1.94 -2.59
CA VAL A 293 4.41 -1.86 -1.81
C VAL A 293 4.08 -0.39 -1.50
N GLY A 294 2.79 -0.03 -1.50
CA GLY A 294 2.30 1.35 -1.39
C GLY A 294 2.36 2.18 -2.67
N VAL A 295 3.20 1.83 -3.66
CA VAL A 295 3.33 2.62 -4.88
C VAL A 295 2.18 2.32 -5.84
N HIS A 296 1.32 3.32 -6.02
CA HIS A 296 0.20 3.30 -6.95
C HIS A 296 0.32 4.43 -7.96
N SER A 297 -0.27 4.18 -9.12
CA SER A 297 -0.52 5.16 -10.16
C SER A 297 -2.01 5.48 -10.22
N LEU A 298 -2.36 6.71 -10.60
CA LEU A 298 -3.73 7.13 -10.80
C LEU A 298 -4.15 6.91 -12.25
N VAL A 299 -5.19 6.11 -12.47
CA VAL A 299 -5.82 5.87 -13.77
C VAL A 299 -7.16 6.61 -13.83
N VAL A 300 -7.40 7.31 -14.94
CA VAL A 300 -8.63 8.03 -15.24
C VAL A 300 -9.15 7.58 -16.60
N LEU A 301 -10.38 7.07 -16.62
CA LEU A 301 -11.11 6.65 -17.82
C LEU A 301 -12.37 7.51 -17.94
N GLN A 302 -12.40 8.42 -18.90
CA GLN A 302 -13.56 9.26 -19.19
C GLN A 302 -14.23 8.75 -20.47
N LEU A 303 -15.50 8.36 -20.36
CA LEU A 303 -16.33 7.94 -21.48
C LEU A 303 -17.14 9.14 -21.96
N VAL A 304 -17.07 9.41 -23.27
CA VAL A 304 -17.79 10.47 -23.95
C VAL A 304 -18.60 9.85 -25.08
N LYS A 305 -19.92 9.97 -25.02
CA LYS A 305 -20.79 9.60 -26.13
C LYS A 305 -20.59 10.59 -27.27
N GLU A 306 -20.18 10.11 -28.45
CA GLU A 306 -20.15 10.95 -29.65
C GLU A 306 -21.47 10.83 -30.42
N GLU A 307 -21.76 9.62 -30.89
CA GLU A 307 -22.93 9.30 -31.70
C GLU A 307 -23.53 7.96 -31.22
N PRO A 308 -24.75 7.58 -31.66
CA PRO A 308 -25.28 6.25 -31.36
C PRO A 308 -24.31 5.15 -31.83
N GLY A 309 -23.82 4.35 -30.88
CA GLY A 309 -22.87 3.26 -31.16
C GLY A 309 -21.40 3.66 -31.22
N VAL A 310 -21.05 4.93 -30.98
CA VAL A 310 -19.65 5.40 -30.95
C VAL A 310 -19.36 6.10 -29.63
N THR A 311 -18.29 5.65 -28.96
CA THR A 311 -17.84 6.17 -27.67
C THR A 311 -16.38 6.54 -27.75
N THR A 312 -16.02 7.74 -27.32
CA THR A 312 -14.63 8.12 -27.11
C THR A 312 -14.25 7.88 -25.65
N LEU A 313 -13.18 7.12 -25.45
CA LEU A 313 -12.57 6.84 -24.16
C LEU A 313 -11.28 7.66 -24.05
N GLU A 314 -11.30 8.65 -23.17
CA GLU A 314 -10.09 9.39 -22.79
C GLU A 314 -9.46 8.69 -21.60
N PHE A 315 -8.30 8.08 -21.83
CA PHE A 315 -7.53 7.35 -20.83
C PHE A 315 -6.33 8.19 -20.42
N THR A 316 -6.07 8.28 -19.12
CA THR A 316 -4.84 8.89 -18.58
C THR A 316 -4.36 8.07 -17.40
N GLN A 317 -3.05 7.86 -17.32
CA GLN A 317 -2.41 7.27 -16.16
C GLN A 317 -1.21 8.13 -15.73
N SER A 318 -1.11 8.43 -14.43
CA SER A 318 -0.02 9.21 -13.84
C SER A 318 0.51 8.58 -12.56
N GLY A 319 1.76 8.89 -12.19
CA GLY A 319 2.40 8.31 -11.00
C GLY A 319 2.97 6.90 -11.23
N ILE A 320 3.29 6.55 -12.47
CA ILE A 320 3.96 5.29 -12.81
C ILE A 320 5.43 5.37 -12.33
N PRO A 321 5.97 4.34 -11.66
CA PRO A 321 7.38 4.32 -11.27
C PRO A 321 8.32 4.52 -12.46
N ALA A 322 9.48 5.15 -12.22
CA ALA A 322 10.53 5.28 -13.23
C ALA A 322 10.94 3.90 -13.77
N GLY A 323 11.19 3.80 -15.07
CA GLY A 323 11.48 2.55 -15.79
C GLY A 323 10.26 1.69 -16.18
N GLU A 324 9.07 1.95 -15.62
CA GLU A 324 7.90 1.09 -15.81
C GLU A 324 6.96 1.57 -16.92
N LEU A 325 7.12 2.80 -17.42
CA LEU A 325 6.19 3.45 -18.34
C LEU A 325 5.85 2.59 -19.57
N GLN A 326 6.87 2.05 -20.25
CA GLN A 326 6.68 1.27 -21.47
C GLN A 326 5.94 -0.05 -21.17
N SER A 327 6.33 -0.75 -20.11
CA SER A 327 5.70 -2.00 -19.66
C SER A 327 4.21 -1.79 -19.35
N VAL A 328 3.88 -0.70 -18.64
CA VAL A 328 2.50 -0.34 -18.31
C VAL A 328 1.68 -0.02 -19.56
N GLN A 329 2.23 0.76 -20.49
CA GLN A 329 1.56 1.07 -21.76
C GLN A 329 1.28 -0.19 -22.57
N GLU A 330 2.28 -1.02 -22.79
CA GLU A 330 2.12 -2.29 -23.52
C GLU A 330 1.11 -3.21 -22.82
N GLY A 331 1.15 -3.27 -21.48
CA GLY A 331 0.20 -4.02 -20.67
C GLY A 331 -1.25 -3.55 -20.83
N TRP A 332 -1.51 -2.24 -20.80
CA TRP A 332 -2.86 -1.71 -21.04
C TRP A 332 -3.36 -1.98 -22.46
N ARG A 333 -2.52 -1.74 -23.46
CA ARG A 333 -2.87 -1.97 -24.86
C ARG A 333 -3.20 -3.44 -25.10
N ALA A 334 -2.32 -4.36 -24.69
CA ALA A 334 -2.46 -5.78 -24.99
C ALA A 334 -3.54 -6.47 -24.14
N ASN A 335 -3.56 -6.24 -22.82
CA ASN A 335 -4.40 -7.01 -21.90
C ASN A 335 -5.79 -6.42 -21.69
N PHE A 336 -6.01 -5.14 -22.04
CA PHE A 336 -7.31 -4.49 -21.89
C PHE A 336 -7.86 -4.03 -23.23
N PHE A 337 -7.26 -3.04 -23.89
CA PHE A 337 -7.94 -2.37 -25.01
C PHE A 337 -8.01 -3.24 -26.28
N GLU A 338 -6.89 -3.78 -26.75
CA GLU A 338 -6.91 -4.70 -27.90
C GLU A 338 -7.62 -6.02 -27.56
N ALA A 339 -7.59 -6.46 -26.29
CA ALA A 339 -8.32 -7.62 -25.83
C ALA A 339 -9.85 -7.42 -25.87
N ILE A 340 -10.35 -6.29 -25.35
CA ILE A 340 -11.77 -5.89 -25.40
C ILE A 340 -12.24 -5.81 -26.86
N LYS A 341 -11.46 -5.15 -27.73
CA LYS A 341 -11.72 -5.07 -29.17
C LYS A 341 -11.84 -6.47 -29.79
N ALA A 342 -10.88 -7.35 -29.54
CA ALA A 342 -10.86 -8.70 -30.11
C ALA A 342 -12.00 -9.59 -29.59
N VAL A 343 -12.31 -9.52 -28.29
CA VAL A 343 -13.29 -10.41 -27.64
C VAL A 343 -14.73 -9.98 -27.90
N PHE A 344 -15.02 -8.67 -27.87
CA PHE A 344 -16.37 -8.16 -28.05
C PHE A 344 -16.65 -7.66 -29.47
N GLY A 345 -15.66 -7.69 -30.36
CA GLY A 345 -15.83 -7.30 -31.77
C GLY A 345 -16.03 -5.79 -31.97
N TYR A 346 -15.65 -4.97 -30.99
CA TYR A 346 -15.70 -3.50 -31.12
C TYR A 346 -14.62 -3.03 -32.09
N SER A 347 -14.87 -1.94 -32.83
CA SER A 347 -13.79 -1.22 -33.49
C SER A 347 -13.05 -0.34 -32.47
N LEU A 348 -11.75 -0.15 -32.68
CA LEU A 348 -10.88 0.66 -31.84
C LEU A 348 -9.89 1.44 -32.72
N GLU A 349 -9.87 2.75 -32.56
CA GLU A 349 -8.93 3.69 -33.19
C GLU A 349 -8.26 4.55 -32.11
N TYR A 350 -6.92 4.63 -32.15
CA TYR A 350 -6.16 5.55 -31.28
C TYR A 350 -6.01 6.89 -32.01
N MET A 351 -6.43 7.99 -31.36
CA MET A 351 -6.46 9.35 -31.92
C MET A 351 -5.30 10.22 -31.43
#